data_AF-A0A6M1YP06-F1
#
_entry.id   AF-A0A6M1YP06-F1
#
_cell.length_a   1.000
_cell.length_b   1.000
_cell.length_c   1.000
_cell.angle_alpha   90.00
_cell.angle_beta   90.00
_cell.angle_gamma   90.00
#
_symmetry.space_group_name_H-M   'P 1'
#
loop_
_entity.id
_entity.type
_entity.pdbx_description
1 polymer ?
#
loop_
_entity_poly.entity_id
_entity_poly.type
_entity_poly.pdbx_seq_one_letter_code
_entity_poly.pdbx_strand_id
1 'polypeptide(L)'
;MDLTIKDVSELLNEPEATIKRWFQDGKIPGYKLDNQIRFSRSEIESWVMRSKTQKEKPLDVLDSKNIINLKSEKAKKIVAKKIGTQAFSLFRALYKGTVINNIHGTTKEDVIKSAVKIFAKNLSLDANVLTDLLLDREKLMPTSLN
;
A
#
# COMPACT_ATOMS: atom_id res chain seq x y z
N MET A 1 -18.83 -7.79 -0.81
CA MET A 1 -18.92 -7.73 -2.30
C MET A 1 -19.91 -6.64 -2.64
N ASP A 2 -19.48 -5.39 -2.51
CA ASP A 2 -20.41 -4.32 -2.15
C ASP A 2 -20.55 -3.26 -3.25
N LEU A 3 -19.69 -3.33 -4.27
CA LEU A 3 -19.68 -2.33 -5.35
C LEU A 3 -20.57 -2.75 -6.51
N THR A 4 -21.34 -1.80 -7.01
CA THR A 4 -22.10 -1.90 -8.26
C THR A 4 -21.25 -1.48 -9.46
N ILE A 5 -21.75 -1.68 -10.68
CA ILE A 5 -21.10 -1.19 -11.92
C ILE A 5 -20.85 0.31 -11.85
N LYS A 6 -21.81 1.06 -11.29
CA LYS A 6 -21.72 2.52 -11.14
C LYS A 6 -20.58 2.90 -10.19
N ASP A 7 -20.48 2.23 -9.05
CA ASP A 7 -19.40 2.50 -8.08
C ASP A 7 -18.02 2.19 -8.66
N VAL A 8 -17.91 1.13 -9.48
CA VAL A 8 -16.65 0.79 -10.18
C VAL A 8 -16.35 1.78 -11.30
N SER A 9 -17.37 2.26 -12.01
CA SER A 9 -17.26 3.31 -13.03
C SER A 9 -16.71 4.61 -12.43
N GLU A 10 -17.23 5.04 -11.27
CA GLU A 10 -16.73 6.20 -10.53
C GLU A 10 -15.32 5.97 -9.98
N LEU A 11 -15.05 4.78 -9.43
CA LEU A 11 -13.73 4.43 -8.86
C LEU A 11 -12.61 4.42 -9.91
N LEU A 12 -12.91 3.92 -11.11
CA LEU A 12 -11.94 3.80 -12.20
C LEU A 12 -11.95 5.02 -13.14
N ASN A 13 -12.94 5.90 -13.01
CA ASN A 13 -13.20 7.02 -13.91
C ASN A 13 -13.34 6.56 -15.38
N GLU A 14 -14.01 5.42 -15.56
CA GLU A 14 -14.24 4.76 -16.85
C GLU A 14 -15.74 4.56 -17.05
N PRO A 15 -16.29 4.74 -18.27
CA PRO A 15 -17.72 4.61 -18.50
C PRO A 15 -18.29 3.23 -18.10
N GLU A 16 -19.52 3.19 -17.59
CA GLU A 16 -20.20 1.94 -17.21
C GLU A 16 -20.24 0.91 -18.35
N ALA A 17 -20.37 1.36 -19.60
CA ALA A 17 -20.32 0.51 -20.79
C ALA A 17 -18.96 -0.20 -20.93
N THR A 18 -17.86 0.48 -20.61
CA THR A 18 -16.50 -0.08 -20.63
C THR A 18 -16.33 -1.12 -19.52
N ILE A 19 -16.81 -0.83 -18.32
CA ILE A 19 -16.78 -1.77 -17.18
C ILE A 19 -17.60 -3.03 -17.49
N LYS A 20 -18.80 -2.85 -18.06
CA LYS A 20 -19.67 -3.96 -18.49
C LYS A 20 -19.01 -4.81 -19.57
N ARG A 21 -18.35 -4.18 -20.55
CA ARG A 21 -17.58 -4.89 -21.58
C ARG A 21 -16.41 -5.67 -20.98
N TRP A 22 -15.65 -5.06 -20.06
CA TRP A 22 -14.54 -5.78 -19.40
C TRP A 22 -15.01 -6.95 -18.56
N PHE A 23 -16.19 -6.87 -17.95
CA PHE A 23 -16.79 -7.97 -17.22
C PHE A 23 -17.19 -9.10 -18.18
N GLN A 24 -17.80 -8.78 -19.32
CA GLN A 24 -18.14 -9.75 -20.37
C GLN A 24 -16.90 -10.41 -20.98
N ASP A 25 -15.84 -9.63 -21.20
CA ASP A 25 -14.55 -10.10 -21.70
C ASP A 25 -13.74 -10.92 -20.67
N GLY A 26 -14.22 -11.02 -19.42
CA GLY A 26 -13.48 -11.67 -18.32
C GLY A 26 -12.20 -10.94 -17.89
N LYS A 27 -12.04 -9.66 -18.27
CA LYS A 27 -10.84 -8.86 -18.00
C LYS A 27 -10.84 -8.29 -16.59
N ILE A 28 -12.00 -7.95 -16.03
CA ILE A 28 -12.15 -7.37 -14.70
C ILE A 28 -12.81 -8.39 -13.75
N PRO A 29 -12.29 -8.61 -12.54
CA PRO A 29 -12.87 -9.57 -11.60
C PRO A 29 -14.20 -9.02 -11.05
N GLY A 30 -15.27 -9.78 -11.25
CA GLY A 30 -16.60 -9.48 -10.73
C GLY A 30 -17.45 -10.74 -10.68
N TYR A 31 -18.57 -10.68 -9.97
CA TYR A 31 -19.47 -11.80 -9.76
C TYR A 31 -20.90 -11.43 -10.18
N LYS A 32 -21.63 -12.40 -10.73
CA LYS A 32 -23.06 -12.25 -11.01
C LYS A 32 -23.85 -12.85 -9.86
N LEU A 33 -24.53 -12.02 -9.08
CA LEU A 33 -25.38 -12.40 -7.95
C LEU A 33 -26.80 -11.89 -8.22
N ASP A 34 -27.79 -12.79 -8.20
CA ASP A 34 -29.22 -12.45 -8.36
C ASP A 34 -29.50 -11.46 -9.49
N ASN A 35 -28.95 -11.77 -10.68
CA ASN A 35 -29.08 -10.99 -11.90
C ASN A 35 -28.41 -9.59 -11.88
N GLN A 36 -27.65 -9.26 -10.83
CA GLN A 36 -26.83 -8.06 -10.71
C GLN A 36 -25.33 -8.41 -10.80
N ILE A 37 -24.54 -7.47 -11.32
CA ILE A 37 -23.08 -7.58 -11.34
C ILE A 37 -22.55 -6.87 -10.10
N ARG A 38 -21.79 -7.59 -9.29
CA ARG A 38 -21.20 -7.12 -8.04
C ARG A 38 -19.69 -7.27 -8.08
N PHE A 39 -19.01 -6.30 -7.49
CA PHE A 39 -17.55 -6.27 -7.45
C PHE A 39 -17.07 -6.19 -6.00
N SER A 40 -15.97 -6.89 -5.72
CA SER A 40 -15.25 -6.73 -4.48
C SER A 40 -14.25 -5.58 -4.62
N ARG A 41 -14.31 -4.59 -3.70
CA ARG A 41 -13.37 -3.46 -3.69
C ARG A 41 -11.91 -3.92 -3.69
N SER A 42 -11.58 -4.91 -2.85
CA SER A 42 -10.22 -5.43 -2.71
C SER A 42 -9.71 -6.09 -4.00
N GLU A 43 -10.58 -6.79 -4.74
CA GLU A 43 -10.23 -7.43 -6.01
C GLU A 43 -10.05 -6.42 -7.13
N ILE A 44 -10.91 -5.40 -7.21
CA ILE A 44 -10.77 -4.30 -8.18
C ILE A 44 -9.48 -3.54 -7.93
N GLU A 45 -9.18 -3.18 -6.69
CA GLU A 45 -7.93 -2.48 -6.33
C GLU A 45 -6.70 -3.32 -6.70
N SER A 46 -6.71 -4.61 -6.37
CA SER A 46 -5.63 -5.54 -6.72
C SER A 46 -5.51 -5.72 -8.24
N TRP A 47 -6.63 -5.77 -8.95
CA TRP A 47 -6.66 -5.86 -10.41
C TRP A 47 -6.12 -4.61 -11.08
N VAL A 48 -6.47 -3.41 -10.60
CA VAL A 48 -5.91 -2.14 -11.10
C VAL A 48 -4.40 -2.11 -10.90
N MET A 49 -3.91 -2.56 -9.75
CA MET A 49 -2.47 -2.64 -9.49
C MET A 49 -1.80 -3.55 -10.52
N ARG A 50 -2.31 -4.77 -10.75
CA ARG A 50 -1.77 -5.71 -11.74
C ARG A 50 -1.85 -5.19 -13.17
N SER A 51 -2.97 -4.60 -13.57
CA SER A 51 -3.20 -4.07 -14.92
C SER A 51 -2.32 -2.86 -15.24
N LYS A 52 -1.97 -2.04 -14.24
CA LYS A 52 -0.98 -0.95 -14.40
C LYS A 52 0.44 -1.50 -14.53
N THR A 53 0.79 -2.57 -13.80
CA THR A 53 2.09 -3.25 -13.92
C THR A 53 2.28 -3.96 -15.27
N GLN A 54 1.21 -4.26 -16.02
CA GLN A 54 1.31 -4.83 -17.37
C GLN A 54 1.55 -3.77 -18.47
N LYS A 55 1.10 -2.52 -18.27
CA LYS A 55 1.31 -1.42 -19.23
C LYS A 55 2.58 -0.61 -18.96
N GLU A 56 3.06 -0.60 -17.73
CA GLU A 56 4.31 0.01 -17.36
C GLU A 56 5.17 -1.09 -16.75
N LYS A 57 6.34 -1.36 -17.37
CA LYS A 57 7.39 -2.22 -16.81
C LYS A 57 7.43 -2.03 -15.28
N PRO A 58 7.61 -3.11 -14.50
CA PRO A 58 7.62 -3.01 -13.06
C PRO A 58 8.59 -1.89 -12.69
N LEU A 59 8.08 -0.83 -12.08
CA LEU A 59 8.93 0.07 -11.32
C LEU A 59 9.38 -0.78 -10.13
N ASP A 60 10.47 -1.52 -10.34
CA ASP A 60 11.35 -1.96 -9.28
C ASP A 60 11.85 -0.68 -8.60
N VAL A 61 11.11 -0.22 -7.60
CA VAL A 61 11.50 0.88 -6.73
C VAL A 61 12.71 0.48 -5.85
N LEU A 62 13.23 -0.74 -6.02
CA LEU A 62 14.39 -1.25 -5.30
C LEU A 62 15.57 -1.62 -6.20
N ASP A 63 15.53 -1.32 -7.51
CA ASP A 63 16.73 -1.45 -8.32
C ASP A 63 17.56 -0.16 -8.22
N SER A 64 18.64 -0.23 -7.42
CA SER A 64 19.49 0.88 -6.98
C SER A 64 20.25 1.62 -8.10
N LYS A 65 19.77 1.60 -9.34
CA LYS A 65 20.42 2.22 -10.51
C LYS A 65 19.56 3.21 -11.29
N ASN A 66 18.27 3.35 -11.00
CA ASN A 66 17.47 4.44 -11.56
C ASN A 66 17.30 5.55 -10.54
N ILE A 67 18.31 6.43 -10.45
CA ILE A 67 18.18 7.73 -9.80
C ILE A 67 17.11 8.49 -10.56
N ILE A 68 15.89 8.46 -10.03
CA ILE A 68 14.78 9.28 -10.50
C ILE A 68 15.30 10.73 -10.48
N ASN A 69 15.41 11.37 -11.64
CA ASN A 69 15.81 12.77 -11.69
C ASN A 69 14.66 13.63 -11.13
N LEU A 70 14.72 13.86 -9.81
CA LEU A 70 13.77 14.62 -8.98
C LEU A 70 13.63 16.09 -9.39
N LYS A 71 14.37 16.55 -10.41
CA LYS A 71 14.33 17.93 -10.91
C LYS A 71 13.29 18.19 -12.00
N SER A 72 12.61 17.16 -12.54
CA SER A 72 11.57 17.43 -13.54
C SER A 72 10.25 17.91 -12.90
N GLU A 73 9.72 19.02 -13.39
CA GLU A 73 8.41 19.59 -13.03
C GLU A 73 7.27 18.56 -13.12
N LYS A 74 7.35 17.63 -14.09
CA LYS A 74 6.38 16.53 -14.26
C LYS A 74 6.47 15.49 -13.14
N ALA A 75 7.67 15.12 -12.68
CA ALA A 75 7.83 14.18 -11.57
C ALA A 75 7.32 14.78 -10.26
N LYS A 76 7.58 16.07 -10.00
CA LYS A 76 7.03 16.76 -8.82
C LYS A 76 5.51 16.77 -8.80
N LYS A 77 4.82 17.00 -9.93
CA LYS A 77 3.34 16.94 -9.99
C LYS A 77 2.77 15.53 -9.78
N ILE A 78 3.43 14.50 -10.29
CA ILE A 78 2.98 13.10 -10.14
C ILE A 78 3.18 12.63 -8.69
N VAL A 79 4.33 12.96 -8.09
CA VAL A 79 4.64 12.65 -6.69
C VAL A 79 3.76 13.47 -5.73
N ALA A 80 3.54 14.75 -6.00
CA ALA A 80 2.70 15.60 -5.16
C ALA A 80 1.20 15.24 -5.21
N LYS A 81 0.66 14.83 -6.38
CA LYS A 81 -0.79 14.63 -6.55
C LYS A 81 -1.29 13.22 -6.20
N LYS A 82 -0.44 12.20 -6.24
CA LYS A 82 -0.85 10.78 -6.04
C LYS A 82 -0.15 10.05 -4.89
N ILE A 83 1.03 10.50 -4.47
CA ILE A 83 1.89 9.73 -3.55
C ILE A 83 1.82 10.24 -2.11
N GLY A 84 1.37 11.48 -1.88
CA GLY A 84 1.45 12.15 -0.58
C GLY A 84 0.71 11.47 0.59
N THR A 85 -0.28 10.60 0.32
CA THR A 85 -1.00 9.85 1.38
C THR A 85 -1.29 8.39 1.01
N GLN A 86 -1.55 8.09 -0.28
CA GLN A 86 -1.87 6.73 -0.72
C GLN A 86 -0.67 5.81 -0.91
N ALA A 87 0.55 6.36 -1.05
CA ALA A 87 1.75 5.54 -1.14
C ALA A 87 2.10 4.85 0.18
N PHE A 88 1.58 5.38 1.30
CA PHE A 88 1.80 4.92 2.67
C PHE A 88 0.46 4.63 3.38
N SER A 89 -0.45 3.93 2.71
CA SER A 89 -1.71 3.52 3.33
C SER A 89 -1.48 2.46 4.41
N LEU A 90 -2.30 2.48 5.47
CA LEU A 90 -2.31 1.44 6.51
C LEU A 90 -2.48 0.05 5.87
N PHE A 91 -3.38 -0.07 4.89
CA PHE A 91 -3.57 -1.30 4.13
C PHE A 91 -2.26 -1.83 3.52
N ARG A 92 -1.46 -0.96 2.87
CA ARG A 92 -0.18 -1.38 2.29
C ARG A 92 0.83 -1.78 3.35
N ALA A 93 0.86 -1.07 4.48
CA ALA A 93 1.73 -1.40 5.61
C ALA A 93 1.36 -2.77 6.21
N LEU A 94 0.06 -3.08 6.33
CA LEU A 94 -0.41 -4.39 6.80
C LEU A 94 -0.18 -5.50 5.77
N TYR A 95 -0.46 -5.24 4.50
CA TYR A 95 -0.33 -6.22 3.42
C TYR A 95 1.13 -6.61 3.14
N LYS A 96 2.07 -5.64 3.20
CA LYS A 96 3.50 -5.91 3.00
C LYS A 96 4.26 -6.17 4.30
N GLY A 97 3.72 -5.74 5.43
CA GLY A 97 4.30 -5.90 6.75
C GLY A 97 3.65 -7.05 7.49
N THR A 98 3.48 -6.86 8.80
CA THR A 98 2.87 -7.85 9.68
C THR A 98 2.18 -7.16 10.85
N VAL A 99 1.24 -7.85 11.48
CA VAL A 99 0.70 -7.48 12.79
C VAL A 99 1.41 -8.35 13.83
N ILE A 100 2.03 -7.71 14.82
CA ILE A 100 2.72 -8.38 15.91
C ILE A 100 1.95 -8.06 17.19
N ASN A 101 1.59 -9.10 17.92
CA ASN A 101 0.91 -9.00 19.19
C ASN A 101 1.81 -9.52 20.32
N ASN A 102 1.37 -9.30 21.57
CA ASN A 102 2.01 -9.85 22.76
C ASN A 102 3.50 -9.52 22.91
N ILE A 103 3.88 -8.28 22.60
CA ILE A 103 5.24 -7.77 22.78
C ILE A 103 5.41 -7.41 24.26
N HIS A 104 6.28 -8.15 24.95
CA HIS A 104 6.57 -7.93 26.37
C HIS A 104 7.65 -6.86 26.55
N GLY A 105 7.50 -6.04 27.57
CA GLY A 105 8.49 -5.05 27.99
C GLY A 105 8.01 -4.29 29.22
N THR A 106 8.92 -3.99 30.14
CA THR A 106 8.65 -3.19 31.35
C THR A 106 8.85 -1.70 31.11
N THR A 107 9.70 -1.34 30.14
CA THR A 107 10.01 0.03 29.74
C THR A 107 9.65 0.26 28.28
N LYS A 108 9.49 1.53 27.86
CA LYS A 108 9.21 1.88 26.46
C LYS A 108 10.33 1.39 25.55
N GLU A 109 11.56 1.52 26.01
CA GLU A 109 12.78 1.11 25.34
C GLU A 109 12.81 -0.41 25.11
N ASP A 110 12.39 -1.18 26.11
CA ASP A 110 12.32 -2.65 26.00
C ASP A 110 11.25 -3.10 25.02
N VAL A 111 10.10 -2.42 24.99
CA VAL A 111 9.04 -2.70 24.01
C VAL A 111 9.52 -2.40 22.59
N ILE A 112 10.19 -1.26 22.36
CA ILE A 112 10.75 -0.89 21.05
C ILE A 112 11.79 -1.93 20.60
N LYS A 113 12.74 -2.29 21.47
CA LYS A 113 13.76 -3.32 21.18
C LYS A 113 13.14 -4.67 20.83
N SER A 114 12.14 -5.10 21.60
CA SER A 114 11.47 -6.39 21.41
C SER A 114 10.68 -6.41 20.10
N ALA A 115 10.01 -5.30 19.76
CA ALA A 115 9.30 -5.16 18.49
C ALA A 115 10.28 -5.22 17.30
N VAL A 116 11.36 -4.43 17.33
CA VAL A 116 12.33 -4.32 16.23
C VAL A 116 12.98 -5.66 15.91
N LYS A 117 13.36 -6.46 16.92
CA LYS A 117 13.92 -7.80 16.70
C LYS A 117 13.01 -8.69 15.86
N ILE A 118 11.70 -8.56 16.01
CA ILE A 118 10.72 -9.40 15.30
C ILE A 118 10.59 -8.93 13.85
N PHE A 119 10.32 -7.65 13.61
CA PHE A 119 10.01 -7.20 12.24
C PHE A 119 11.25 -6.87 11.40
N ALA A 120 12.41 -6.58 12.00
CA ALA A 120 13.65 -6.34 11.24
C ALA A 120 14.08 -7.59 10.45
N LYS A 121 13.89 -8.79 11.03
CA LYS A 121 14.13 -10.07 10.36
C LYS A 121 13.26 -10.23 9.10
N ASN A 122 11.98 -9.85 9.19
CA ASN A 122 11.04 -9.97 8.08
C ASN A 122 11.35 -8.96 6.94
N LEU A 123 11.95 -7.82 7.28
CA LEU A 123 12.30 -6.77 6.33
C LEU A 123 13.75 -6.84 5.82
N SER A 124 14.54 -7.83 6.27
CA SER A 124 15.97 -7.94 5.95
C SER A 124 16.77 -6.67 6.34
N LEU A 125 16.44 -6.10 7.50
CA LEU A 125 17.08 -4.90 8.05
C LEU A 125 17.92 -5.25 9.28
N ASP A 126 18.91 -4.42 9.59
CA ASP A 126 19.69 -4.53 10.82
C ASP A 126 18.86 -4.05 12.03
N ALA A 127 18.63 -4.98 12.97
CA ALA A 127 17.81 -4.72 14.15
C ALA A 127 18.45 -3.72 15.13
N ASN A 128 19.78 -3.69 15.24
CA ASN A 128 20.48 -2.81 16.16
C ASN A 128 20.41 -1.37 15.65
N VAL A 129 20.75 -1.17 14.37
CA VAL A 129 20.67 0.15 13.73
C VAL A 129 19.25 0.70 13.80
N LEU A 130 18.24 -0.13 13.52
CA LEU A 130 16.86 0.31 13.55
C LEU A 130 16.35 0.64 14.96
N THR A 131 16.83 -0.11 15.96
CA THR A 131 16.54 0.16 17.37
C THR A 131 17.08 1.54 17.75
N ASP A 132 18.34 1.83 17.41
CA ASP A 132 18.98 3.09 17.76
C ASP A 132 18.25 4.28 17.11
N LEU A 133 17.89 4.16 15.82
CA LEU A 133 17.13 5.18 15.10
C LEU A 133 15.76 5.47 15.75
N LEU A 134 15.03 4.44 16.17
CA LEU A 134 13.72 4.61 16.81
C LEU A 134 13.84 5.18 18.23
N LEU A 135 14.85 4.75 18.99
CA LEU A 135 15.11 5.28 20.33
C LEU A 135 15.53 6.75 20.28
N ASP A 136 16.37 7.13 19.33
CA ASP A 136 16.77 8.52 19.16
C ASP A 136 15.57 9.40 18.77
N ARG A 137 14.65 8.88 17.94
CA ARG A 137 13.41 9.60 17.64
C ARG A 137 12.51 9.77 18.86
N GLU A 138 12.41 8.77 19.72
CA GLU A 138 11.60 8.82 20.95
C GLU A 138 12.21 9.76 22.01
N LYS A 139 13.56 9.84 22.08
CA LYS A 139 14.26 10.78 22.97
C LYS A 139 14.02 12.24 22.61
N LEU A 140 13.79 12.56 21.34
CA LEU A 140 13.50 13.94 20.91
C LEU A 140 12.16 14.45 21.47
N MET A 141 11.13 13.59 21.46
CA MET A 141 9.81 13.87 22.00
C MET A 141 9.01 12.57 22.05
N PRO A 142 8.19 12.33 23.10
CA PRO A 142 7.29 11.18 23.16
C PRO A 142 6.39 11.09 21.92
N THR A 143 6.29 9.90 21.34
CA THR A 143 5.47 9.62 20.14
C THR A 143 4.06 9.14 20.44
N SER A 144 3.70 9.02 21.74
CA SER A 144 2.33 8.72 22.17
C SER A 144 1.36 9.85 21.81
N LEU A 145 0.15 9.49 21.41
CA LEU A 145 -0.98 10.41 21.30
C LEU A 145 -1.66 10.54 22.67
N ASN A 146 -2.05 11.76 23.04
CA ASN A 146 -2.80 12.04 24.28
C ASN A 146 -4.28 11.71 24.13
#